data_AF-A0A3E0IHT1-F1
#
_entry.id   AF-A0A3E0IHT1-F1
#
_cell.length_a   1.000
_cell.length_b   1.000
_cell.length_c   1.000
_cell.angle_alpha   90.00
_cell.angle_beta   90.00
_cell.angle_gamma   90.00
#
_symmetry.space_group_name_H-M   'P 1'
#
loop_
_entity.id
_entity.type
_entity.pdbx_description
1 polymer ?
#
loop_
_entity_poly.entity_id
_entity_poly.type
_entity_poly.pdbx_seq_one_letter_code
_entity_poly.pdbx_strand_id
1 'polypeptide(L)'
;MKLSHYWVVFIIISFIINILSIKGFPLALGTLYLPVLFKVVQLQLNLSNGLVSEDVTAQTFIQSNQKGIVISVICCIAITVALYIYLDDFYNQLTGFLGSLIILSPVTLVIGLILYILSAISVVQAVKLKYQ
;
A
#
# COMPACT_ATOMS: atom_id res chain seq x y z
N MET A 1 -17.70 -8.33 -9.51
CA MET A 1 -17.86 -8.51 -8.05
C MET A 1 -16.78 -7.70 -7.33
N LYS A 2 -17.19 -6.90 -6.35
CA LYS A 2 -16.55 -5.64 -5.95
C LYS A 2 -15.28 -5.86 -5.09
N LEU A 3 -14.09 -5.90 -5.70
CA LEU A 3 -12.82 -5.76 -4.97
C LEU A 3 -12.82 -4.49 -4.08
N SER A 4 -13.51 -3.45 -4.54
CA SER A 4 -13.73 -2.19 -3.80
C SER A 4 -14.53 -2.34 -2.51
N HIS A 5 -15.30 -3.42 -2.30
CA HIS A 5 -16.08 -3.59 -1.07
C HIS A 5 -15.20 -4.13 0.08
N TYR A 6 -14.19 -4.93 -0.24
CA TYR A 6 -13.29 -5.56 0.72
C TYR A 6 -11.93 -4.87 0.81
N TRP A 7 -11.78 -3.66 0.28
CA TRP A 7 -10.50 -2.93 0.24
C TRP A 7 -9.86 -2.79 1.64
N VAL A 8 -10.64 -2.54 2.68
CA VAL A 8 -10.17 -2.48 4.08
C VAL A 8 -9.67 -3.84 4.54
N VAL A 9 -10.38 -4.92 4.20
CA VAL A 9 -9.98 -6.29 4.56
C VAL A 9 -8.67 -6.66 3.87
N PHE A 10 -8.51 -6.32 2.60
CA PHE A 10 -7.24 -6.52 1.87
C PHE A 10 -6.09 -5.75 2.53
N ILE A 11 -6.30 -4.49 2.92
CA ILE A 11 -5.30 -3.70 3.64
C ILE A 11 -4.91 -4.37 4.96
N ILE A 12 -5.89 -4.79 5.77
CA ILE A 12 -5.62 -5.40 7.07
C ILE A 12 -4.84 -6.71 6.90
N ILE A 13 -5.29 -7.60 6.00
CA ILE A 13 -4.63 -8.89 5.75
C ILE A 13 -3.23 -8.67 5.18
N SER A 14 -3.08 -7.75 4.22
CA SER A 14 -1.79 -7.40 3.63
C SER A 14 -0.82 -6.83 4.66
N PHE A 15 -1.30 -5.96 5.55
CA PHE A 15 -0.50 -5.41 6.64
C PHE A 15 -0.01 -6.49 7.59
N ILE A 16 -0.90 -7.37 8.06
CA ILE A 16 -0.56 -8.45 8.99
C ILE A 16 0.49 -9.39 8.38
N ILE A 17 0.28 -9.84 7.13
CA ILE A 17 1.20 -10.77 6.46
C ILE A 17 2.55 -10.11 6.20
N ASN A 18 2.58 -8.85 5.77
CA ASN A 18 3.84 -8.15 5.53
C ASN A 18 4.61 -7.84 6.82
N ILE A 19 3.94 -7.59 7.95
CA ILE A 19 4.61 -7.48 9.27
C ILE A 19 5.18 -8.83 9.70
N LEU A 20 4.42 -9.91 9.57
CA LEU A 20 4.86 -11.25 9.95
C LEU A 20 6.09 -11.70 9.15
N SER A 21 6.21 -11.24 7.90
CA SER A 21 7.36 -11.53 7.06
C SER A 21 8.68 -10.93 7.60
N ILE A 22 8.64 -9.93 8.50
CA ILE A 22 9.76 -9.12 9.00
C ILE A 22 10.49 -8.36 7.88
N LYS A 23 11.05 -9.07 6.90
CA LYS A 23 11.66 -8.51 5.68
C LYS A 23 10.63 -7.77 4.79
N GLY A 24 9.35 -8.08 4.92
CA GLY A 24 8.23 -7.38 4.25
C GLY A 24 7.83 -6.03 4.85
N PHE A 25 8.54 -5.53 5.87
CA PHE A 25 8.17 -4.31 6.61
C PHE A 25 7.87 -3.08 5.73
N PRO A 26 8.66 -2.74 4.68
CA PRO A 26 8.34 -1.57 3.85
C PRO A 26 7.02 -1.72 3.08
N LEU A 27 6.65 -2.96 2.69
CA LEU A 27 5.35 -3.24 2.08
C LEU A 27 4.21 -3.08 3.09
N ALA A 28 4.42 -3.45 4.36
CA ALA A 28 3.45 -3.22 5.42
C ALA A 28 3.17 -1.73 5.61
N LEU A 29 4.23 -0.91 5.68
CA LEU A 29 4.10 0.55 5.75
C LEU A 29 3.40 1.13 4.51
N GLY A 30 3.79 0.68 3.32
CA GLY A 30 3.13 1.09 2.07
C GLY A 30 1.64 0.77 2.08
N THR A 31 1.25 -0.38 2.64
CA THR A 31 -0.16 -0.78 2.76
C THR A 31 -0.95 0.18 3.64
N LEU A 32 -0.39 0.62 4.78
CA LEU A 32 -1.02 1.61 5.65
C LEU A 32 -1.09 3.02 5.04
N TYR A 33 -0.20 3.33 4.11
CA TYR A 33 -0.20 4.62 3.42
C TYR A 33 -1.34 4.77 2.42
N LEU A 34 -1.83 3.67 1.83
CA LEU A 34 -2.90 3.69 0.82
C LEU A 34 -4.21 4.38 1.31
N PRO A 35 -4.75 4.08 2.52
CA PRO A 35 -5.89 4.82 3.08
C PRO A 35 -5.64 6.32 3.31
N VAL A 36 -4.42 6.68 3.71
CA VAL A 36 -4.05 8.07 4.02
C VAL A 36 -4.12 8.91 2.75
N LEU A 37 -3.63 8.39 1.63
CA LEU A 37 -3.73 9.05 0.33
C LEU A 37 -5.18 9.42 0.00
N PHE A 38 -6.16 8.58 0.31
CA PHE A 38 -7.57 8.91 0.07
C PHE A 38 -8.10 10.05 0.91
N LYS A 39 -7.71 10.09 2.19
CA LYS A 39 -8.08 11.20 3.07
C LYS A 39 -7.51 12.51 2.52
N VAL A 40 -6.28 12.47 1.98
CA VAL A 40 -5.66 13.61 1.31
C VAL A 40 -6.44 14.02 0.05
N VAL A 41 -6.83 13.08 -0.82
CA VAL A 41 -7.67 13.40 -2.01
C VAL A 41 -8.99 14.02 -1.62
N GLN A 42 -9.68 13.44 -0.63
CA GLN A 42 -10.95 13.98 -0.14
C GLN A 42 -10.77 15.38 0.43
N LEU A 43 -9.68 15.63 1.16
CA LEU A 43 -9.35 16.95 1.68
C LEU A 43 -9.05 17.94 0.55
N GLN A 44 -8.31 17.55 -0.48
CA GLN A 44 -8.03 18.37 -1.66
C GLN A 44 -9.32 18.76 -2.40
N LEU A 45 -10.24 17.81 -2.60
CA LEU A 45 -11.54 18.09 -3.22
C LEU A 45 -12.40 19.01 -2.35
N ASN A 46 -12.45 18.76 -1.03
CA ASN A 46 -13.21 19.59 -0.09
C ASN A 46 -12.67 21.03 0.00
N LEU A 47 -11.35 21.21 -0.07
CA LEU A 47 -10.74 22.54 -0.08
C LEU A 47 -10.93 23.26 -1.42
N SER A 48 -10.90 22.52 -2.53
CA SER A 48 -11.17 23.07 -3.86
C SER A 48 -12.61 23.55 -4.01
N ASN A 49 -13.56 22.84 -3.37
CA ASN A 49 -14.97 23.23 -3.30
C ASN A 49 -15.12 24.57 -2.56
N GLY A 50 -15.32 25.65 -3.33
CA GLY A 50 -15.51 27.00 -2.80
C GLY A 50 -14.31 27.95 -3.00
N LEU A 51 -13.16 27.45 -3.47
CA LEU A 51 -12.01 28.29 -3.84
C LEU A 51 -11.86 28.50 -5.35
N VAL A 52 -12.44 27.63 -6.18
CA VAL A 52 -12.33 27.68 -7.64
C VAL A 52 -13.73 27.72 -8.25
N SER A 53 -13.96 28.65 -9.18
CA SER A 53 -15.25 28.88 -9.86
C SER A 53 -15.55 27.89 -10.98
N GLU A 54 -14.53 27.15 -11.44
CA GLU A 54 -14.69 25.99 -12.31
C GLU A 54 -14.75 24.73 -11.46
N ASP A 55 -15.72 23.85 -11.72
CA ASP A 55 -15.81 22.52 -11.13
C ASP A 55 -14.50 21.77 -11.40
N VAL A 56 -13.58 21.78 -10.43
CA VAL A 56 -12.34 21.02 -10.57
C VAL A 56 -12.73 19.56 -10.57
N THR A 57 -12.79 19.00 -11.79
CA THR A 57 -13.34 17.68 -12.02
C THR A 57 -12.61 16.67 -11.16
N ALA A 58 -13.34 16.01 -10.25
CA ALA A 58 -12.81 14.99 -9.36
C ALA A 58 -11.96 13.94 -10.12
N GLN A 59 -12.30 13.71 -11.39
CA GLN A 59 -11.58 12.87 -12.33
C GLN A 59 -10.10 13.26 -12.54
N THR A 60 -9.77 14.55 -12.61
CA THR A 60 -8.38 15.03 -12.77
C THR A 60 -7.56 14.75 -11.52
N PHE A 61 -8.15 14.97 -10.33
CA PHE A 61 -7.54 14.62 -9.06
C PHE A 61 -7.33 13.11 -8.93
N ILE A 62 -8.33 12.30 -9.29
CA ILE A 62 -8.23 10.83 -9.22
C ILE A 62 -7.12 10.30 -10.14
N GLN A 63 -6.99 10.83 -11.36
CA GLN A 63 -5.93 10.42 -12.28
C GLN A 63 -4.53 10.79 -11.76
N SER A 64 -4.36 12.00 -11.24
CA SER A 64 -3.10 12.44 -10.63
C SER A 64 -2.71 11.56 -9.43
N ASN A 65 -3.66 11.30 -8.54
CA ASN A 65 -3.45 10.45 -7.36
C ASN A 65 -3.22 8.98 -7.72
N GLN A 66 -3.87 8.46 -8.77
CA GLN A 66 -3.61 7.11 -9.27
C GLN A 66 -2.14 6.95 -9.72
N LYS A 67 -1.59 7.94 -10.44
CA LYS A 67 -0.17 7.92 -10.82
C LYS A 67 0.74 7.96 -9.60
N GLY A 68 0.42 8.79 -8.61
CA GLY A 68 1.14 8.86 -7.33
C GLY A 68 1.14 7.53 -6.57
N ILE A 69 0.00 6.83 -6.51
CA ILE A 69 -0.12 5.50 -5.90
C ILE A 69 0.78 4.50 -6.61
N VAL A 70 0.77 4.46 -7.94
CA VAL A 70 1.61 3.52 -8.72
C VAL A 70 3.10 3.76 -8.46
N ILE A 71 3.54 5.02 -8.46
CA ILE A 71 4.94 5.37 -8.16
C ILE A 71 5.31 4.92 -6.73
N SER A 72 4.44 5.18 -5.76
CA SER A 72 4.67 4.77 -4.36
C SER A 72 4.76 3.24 -4.21
N VAL A 73 3.89 2.49 -4.88
CA VAL A 73 3.95 1.01 -4.88
C VAL A 73 5.29 0.52 -5.41
N ILE A 74 5.76 1.06 -6.54
CA ILE A 74 7.05 0.69 -7.13
C ILE A 74 8.20 1.03 -6.17
N CYS A 75 8.17 2.21 -5.54
CA CYS A 75 9.17 2.60 -4.54
C CYS A 75 9.20 1.65 -3.33
N CYS A 76 8.04 1.27 -2.78
CA CYS A 76 8.01 0.32 -1.66
C CYS A 76 8.59 -1.04 -2.04
N ILE A 77 8.32 -1.52 -3.26
CA ILE A 77 8.91 -2.77 -3.77
C ILE A 77 10.43 -2.63 -3.89
N ALA A 78 10.92 -1.55 -4.49
CA ALA A 78 12.35 -1.29 -4.67
C ALA A 78 13.09 -1.22 -3.32
N ILE A 79 12.54 -0.49 -2.34
CA ILE A 79 13.10 -0.40 -0.98
C ILE A 79 13.07 -1.77 -0.30
N THR A 80 12.02 -2.55 -0.47
CA THR A 80 11.94 -3.91 0.11
C THR A 80 13.06 -4.80 -0.43
N VAL A 81 13.29 -4.78 -1.74
CA VAL A 81 14.40 -5.54 -2.36
C VAL A 81 15.75 -5.05 -1.87
N ALA A 82 15.95 -3.73 -1.80
CA ALA A 82 17.19 -3.16 -1.29
C ALA A 82 17.46 -3.60 0.16
N LEU A 83 16.48 -3.42 1.06
CA LEU A 83 16.61 -3.81 2.46
C LEU A 83 16.76 -5.32 2.63
N TYR A 84 16.13 -6.13 1.77
CA TYR A 84 16.31 -7.59 1.79
C TYR A 84 17.78 -7.97 1.63
N ILE A 85 18.49 -7.30 0.71
CA ILE A 85 19.90 -7.55 0.43
C ILE A 85 20.80 -6.92 1.49
N TYR A 86 20.60 -5.63 1.78
CA TYR A 86 21.50 -4.87 2.67
C TYR A 86 21.39 -5.27 4.14
N LEU A 87 20.25 -5.81 4.60
CA LEU A 87 20.08 -6.25 5.99
C LEU A 87 20.18 -7.78 6.13
N ASP A 88 20.68 -8.51 5.13
CA ASP A 88 20.71 -9.98 5.21
C ASP A 88 21.51 -10.49 6.41
N ASP A 89 22.70 -9.93 6.66
CA ASP A 89 23.51 -10.25 7.84
C ASP A 89 22.81 -9.93 9.16
N PHE A 90 22.02 -8.85 9.20
CA PHE A 90 21.20 -8.52 10.38
C PHE A 90 20.10 -9.56 10.59
N TYR A 91 19.39 -9.95 9.53
CA TYR A 91 18.33 -10.95 9.61
C TYR A 91 18.86 -12.33 10.01
N ASN A 92 20.07 -12.70 9.55
CA ASN A 92 20.72 -13.97 9.88
C ASN A 92 21.17 -14.05 11.35
N GLN A 93 21.30 -12.90 12.03
CA GLN A 93 21.60 -12.85 13.47
C GLN A 93 20.36 -13.02 14.35
N LEU A 94 19.14 -12.93 13.80
CA LEU A 94 17.91 -13.08 14.56
C LEU A 94 17.66 -14.56 14.90
N THR A 95 17.53 -14.86 16.19
CA THR A 95 17.30 -16.22 16.70
C THR A 95 15.95 -16.33 17.42
N GLY A 96 15.59 -17.55 17.85
CA GLY A 96 14.32 -17.82 18.53
C GLY A 96 13.11 -17.54 17.64
N PHE A 97 12.07 -16.92 18.22
CA PHE A 97 10.82 -16.61 17.50
C PHE A 97 11.04 -15.75 16.25
N LEU A 98 11.93 -14.74 16.33
CA LEU A 98 12.25 -13.88 15.19
C LEU A 98 12.99 -14.64 14.09
N GLY A 99 13.91 -15.54 14.47
CA GLY A 99 14.59 -16.43 13.50
C GLY A 99 13.61 -17.34 12.75
N SER A 100 12.60 -17.89 13.44
CA SER A 100 11.55 -18.68 12.78
C SER A 100 10.74 -17.88 11.75
N LEU A 101 10.45 -16.60 12.04
CA LEU A 101 9.76 -15.72 11.10
C LEU A 101 10.64 -15.38 9.87
N ILE A 102 11.96 -15.25 10.04
CA ILE A 102 12.91 -15.07 8.93
C ILE A 102 12.92 -16.27 7.99
N ILE A 103 12.83 -17.50 8.51
CA ILE A 103 12.77 -18.72 7.68
C ILE A 103 11.47 -18.75 6.85
N LEU A 104 10.36 -18.32 7.42
CA LEU A 104 9.07 -18.20 6.72
C LEU A 104 8.98 -16.95 5.82
N SER A 105 9.94 -16.03 5.93
CA SER A 105 9.95 -14.75 5.24
C SER A 105 9.85 -14.87 3.71
N PRO A 106 10.59 -15.75 3.01
CA PRO A 106 10.54 -15.80 1.55
C PRO A 106 9.14 -16.07 0.99
N VAL A 107 8.42 -17.01 1.60
CA VAL A 107 7.05 -17.38 1.19
C VAL A 107 6.07 -16.26 1.57
N THR A 108 6.16 -15.77 2.81
CA THR A 108 5.26 -14.71 3.29
C THR A 108 5.47 -13.38 2.57
N LEU A 109 6.68 -13.07 2.11
CA LEU A 109 6.99 -11.87 1.34
C LEU A 109 6.37 -11.92 -0.04
N VAL A 110 6.40 -13.06 -0.73
CA VAL A 110 5.72 -13.23 -2.03
C VAL A 110 4.21 -13.05 -1.88
N ILE A 111 3.61 -13.70 -0.87
CA ILE A 111 2.18 -13.55 -0.58
C ILE A 111 1.84 -12.09 -0.21
N GLY A 112 2.66 -11.48 0.64
CA GLY A 112 2.52 -10.10 1.10
C GLY A 112 2.63 -9.08 -0.03
N LEU A 113 3.52 -9.32 -1.00
CA LEU A 113 3.68 -8.51 -2.20
C LEU A 113 2.43 -8.57 -3.09
N ILE A 114 1.91 -9.76 -3.34
CA ILE A 114 0.67 -9.94 -4.13
C ILE A 114 -0.48 -9.21 -3.44
N LEU A 115 -0.63 -9.40 -2.12
CA LEU A 115 -1.67 -8.73 -1.34
C LEU A 115 -1.51 -7.22 -1.32
N TYR A 116 -0.29 -6.70 -1.30
CA TYR A 116 -0.03 -5.27 -1.35
C TYR A 116 -0.47 -4.66 -2.68
N ILE A 117 -0.11 -5.29 -3.80
CA ILE A 117 -0.54 -4.87 -5.14
C ILE A 117 -2.07 -4.93 -5.27
N LEU A 118 -2.68 -6.02 -4.82
CA LEU A 118 -4.15 -6.16 -4.82
C LEU A 118 -4.83 -5.10 -3.93
N SER A 119 -4.22 -4.75 -2.80
CA SER A 119 -4.69 -3.67 -1.93
C SER A 119 -4.65 -2.33 -2.65
N ALA A 120 -3.54 -1.99 -3.29
CA ALA A 120 -3.40 -0.75 -4.07
C ALA A 120 -4.42 -0.65 -5.22
N ILE A 121 -4.65 -1.76 -5.94
CA ILE A 121 -5.66 -1.81 -7.00
C ILE A 121 -7.07 -1.65 -6.43
N SER A 122 -7.40 -2.37 -5.36
CA SER A 122 -8.72 -2.32 -4.70
C SER A 122 -9.04 -0.92 -4.19
N VAL A 123 -8.01 -0.27 -3.65
CA VAL A 123 -7.99 1.13 -3.24
C VAL A 123 -8.34 2.03 -4.44
N VAL A 124 -7.54 2.01 -5.51
CA VAL A 124 -7.79 2.87 -6.69
C VAL A 124 -9.21 2.67 -7.25
N GLN A 125 -9.69 1.43 -7.31
CA GLN A 125 -11.06 1.12 -7.74
C GLN A 125 -12.13 1.69 -6.80
N ALA A 126 -11.94 1.58 -5.48
CA ALA A 126 -12.88 2.12 -4.49
C ALA A 126 -13.03 3.64 -4.60
N VAL A 127 -11.93 4.37 -4.88
CA VAL A 127 -12.01 5.82 -5.09
C VAL A 127 -12.66 6.18 -6.41
N LYS A 128 -12.35 5.48 -7.50
CA LYS A 128 -13.03 5.72 -8.78
C LYS A 128 -14.55 5.57 -8.64
N LEU A 129 -15.01 4.53 -7.94
CA LEU A 129 -16.44 4.30 -7.72
C LEU A 129 -17.10 5.33 -6.78
N LYS A 130 -16.35 5.98 -5.90
CA LYS A 130 -16.89 6.98 -4.96
C LYS A 130 -17.13 8.35 -5.62
N TYR A 131 -16.36 8.66 -6.66
CA TYR A 131 -16.33 9.98 -7.30
C TYR A 131 -16.64 9.96 -8.81
N GLN A 132 -17.04 8.79 -9.34
CA GLN A 132 -17.81 8.67 -10.59
C GLN A 132 -19.29 8.84 -10.27
#